data_AF-A0AB38DR74-F1
#
_entry.id   AF-A0AB38DR74-F1
#
_cell.length_a   1.000
_cell.length_b   1.000
_cell.length_c   1.000
_cell.angle_alpha   90.00
_cell.angle_beta   90.00
_cell.angle_gamma   90.00
#
_symmetry.space_group_name_H-M   'P 1'
#
loop_
_entity.id
_entity.type
_entity.pdbx_description
1 polymer ?
#
loop_
_entity_poly.entity_id
_entity_poly.type
_entity_poly.pdbx_seq_one_letter_code
_entity_poly.pdbx_strand_id
1 'polypeptide(L)'
;MKNTLLLGTAALILATLPASADTIYACKDSSDRTVYSQNAGKHCQKTEIGKIGIYSNSPAQSSGQLSNTSTAPQEPPHPQGSQGTQEDQAKLKAAQQELDAAKKALAEGRQIRYGHERNYVRYQERIQKLEDAVQKAQNKLNGLNGASDGHSSARPPQY
;
A
#
# COMPACT_ATOMS: atom_id res chain seq x y z
N MET A 1 -53.87 -21.27 59.90
CA MET A 1 -52.54 -21.87 60.16
C MET A 1 -51.57 -21.24 59.18
N LYS A 2 -50.47 -20.66 59.66
CA LYS A 2 -49.47 -19.90 58.89
C LYS A 2 -48.51 -20.86 58.19
N ASN A 3 -48.30 -20.73 56.87
CA ASN A 3 -47.22 -21.43 56.16
C ASN A 3 -46.21 -20.41 55.62
N THR A 4 -45.08 -20.36 56.29
CA THR A 4 -43.88 -19.58 55.94
C THR A 4 -42.83 -20.49 55.29
N LEU A 5 -42.09 -19.90 54.33
CA LEU A 5 -40.73 -20.24 53.87
C LEU A 5 -40.58 -21.54 53.04
N LEU A 6 -39.78 -21.62 51.95
CA LEU A 6 -38.49 -21.01 51.65
C LEU A 6 -38.28 -20.77 50.14
N LEU A 7 -37.67 -19.62 49.80
CA LEU A 7 -36.98 -19.39 48.54
C LEU A 7 -35.71 -20.26 48.48
N GLY A 8 -35.59 -21.10 47.45
CA GLY A 8 -34.35 -21.81 47.14
C GLY A 8 -33.52 -21.04 46.11
N THR A 9 -32.51 -20.29 46.57
CA THR A 9 -31.49 -19.68 45.71
C THR A 9 -30.36 -20.68 45.46
N ALA A 10 -30.33 -21.29 44.26
CA ALA A 10 -29.22 -22.11 43.82
C ALA A 10 -28.04 -21.22 43.38
N ALA A 11 -26.95 -21.22 44.14
CA ALA A 11 -25.72 -20.51 43.80
C ALA A 11 -24.84 -21.37 42.87
N LEU A 12 -24.76 -20.99 41.59
CA LEU A 12 -23.80 -21.51 40.62
C LEU A 12 -22.41 -20.90 40.92
N ILE A 13 -21.51 -21.68 41.51
CA ILE A 13 -20.10 -21.30 41.68
C ILE A 13 -19.35 -21.66 40.39
N LEU A 14 -19.06 -20.66 39.56
CA LEU A 14 -18.26 -20.81 38.36
C LEU A 14 -16.77 -20.74 38.76
N ALA A 15 -16.09 -21.88 38.77
CA ALA A 15 -14.65 -21.94 39.06
C ALA A 15 -13.85 -21.31 37.91
N THR A 16 -13.28 -20.13 38.14
CA THR A 16 -12.36 -19.50 37.20
C THR A 16 -10.95 -20.04 37.44
N LEU A 17 -10.43 -20.81 36.48
CA LEU A 17 -9.00 -21.19 36.49
C LEU A 17 -8.16 -19.96 36.11
N PRO A 18 -7.06 -19.67 36.83
CA PRO A 18 -6.16 -18.59 36.45
C PRO A 18 -5.46 -18.93 35.13
N ALA A 19 -5.69 -18.12 34.11
CA ALA A 19 -4.90 -18.17 32.89
C ALA A 19 -3.48 -17.70 33.21
N SER A 20 -2.55 -18.66 33.26
CA SER A 20 -1.13 -18.37 33.44
C SER A 20 -0.59 -17.90 32.09
N ALA A 21 -0.14 -16.65 32.01
CA ALA A 21 0.58 -16.16 30.83
C ALA A 21 1.94 -16.86 30.79
N ASP A 22 2.12 -17.74 29.80
CA ASP A 22 3.37 -18.49 29.66
C ASP A 22 4.50 -17.50 29.34
N THR A 23 5.62 -17.62 30.06
CA THR A 23 6.76 -16.73 29.83
C THR A 23 7.51 -17.21 28.60
N ILE A 24 7.56 -16.39 27.55
CA ILE A 24 8.33 -16.71 26.35
C ILE A 24 9.74 -16.14 26.45
N TYR A 25 10.71 -16.88 25.94
CA TYR A 25 12.11 -16.50 25.87
C TYR A 25 12.58 -16.45 24.42
N ALA A 26 13.38 -15.44 24.09
CA ALA A 26 14.14 -15.36 22.85
C ALA A 26 15.53 -15.94 23.11
N CYS A 27 15.84 -17.07 22.49
CA CYS A 27 17.12 -17.75 22.65
C CYS A 27 17.96 -17.59 21.38
N LYS A 28 19.26 -17.37 21.55
CA LYS A 28 20.22 -17.42 20.44
C LYS A 28 20.77 -18.83 20.25
N ASP A 29 20.69 -19.35 19.03
CA ASP A 29 21.31 -20.61 18.66
C ASP A 29 22.80 -20.45 18.31
N SER A 30 23.48 -21.57 18.04
CA SER A 30 24.91 -21.60 17.66
C SER A 30 25.24 -20.86 16.36
N SER A 31 24.23 -20.60 15.52
CA SER A 31 24.33 -19.85 14.26
C SER A 31 23.84 -18.41 14.41
N ASP A 32 23.70 -17.92 15.66
CA ASP A 32 23.24 -16.59 16.03
C ASP A 32 21.80 -16.26 15.57
N ARG A 33 20.99 -17.29 15.32
CA ARG A 33 19.56 -17.14 14.97
C ARG A 33 18.73 -17.11 16.25
N THR A 34 17.67 -16.29 16.24
CA THR A 34 16.73 -16.19 17.35
C THR A 34 15.65 -17.26 17.21
N VAL A 35 15.51 -18.11 18.23
CA VAL A 35 14.44 -19.10 18.37
C VAL A 35 13.64 -18.79 19.63
N TYR A 36 12.31 -18.84 19.53
CA TYR A 36 11.42 -18.57 20.66
C TYR A 36 11.02 -19.88 21.36
N SER A 37 11.12 -19.89 22.68
CA SER A 37 10.88 -21.07 23.52
C SER A 37 10.15 -20.69 24.80
N GLN A 38 9.35 -21.60 25.35
CA GLN A 38 8.73 -21.43 26.67
C GLN A 38 9.67 -21.84 27.82
N ASN A 39 10.80 -22.47 27.49
CA ASN A 39 11.78 -22.92 28.47
C ASN A 39 12.96 -21.94 28.54
N ALA A 40 13.36 -21.59 29.76
CA ALA A 40 14.58 -20.81 30.00
C ALA A 40 15.84 -21.63 29.66
N GLY A 41 16.90 -20.94 29.23
CA GLY A 41 18.15 -21.60 28.84
C GLY A 41 19.34 -20.64 28.79
N LYS A 42 20.52 -21.22 28.56
CA LYS A 42 21.76 -20.44 28.35
C LYS A 42 21.61 -19.68 27.02
N HIS A 43 21.83 -18.37 27.02
CA HIS A 43 21.59 -17.46 25.90
C HIS A 43 20.12 -17.17 25.56
N CYS A 44 19.22 -17.37 26.53
CA CYS A 44 17.81 -16.99 26.43
C CYS A 44 17.50 -15.72 27.23
N GLN A 45 16.80 -14.77 26.61
CA GLN A 45 16.29 -13.58 27.27
C GLN A 45 14.77 -13.63 27.33
N LYS A 46 14.18 -13.27 28.49
CA LYS A 46 12.73 -13.17 28.64
C LYS A 46 12.20 -12.12 27.66
N THR A 47 11.20 -12.49 26.87
CA THR A 47 10.61 -11.62 25.84
C THR A 47 9.09 -11.66 25.91
N GLU A 48 8.45 -10.51 25.77
CA GLU A 48 6.99 -10.44 25.73
C GLU A 48 6.53 -10.44 24.27
N ILE A 49 6.31 -11.63 23.73
CA ILE A 49 5.70 -11.78 22.40
C ILE A 49 4.19 -11.63 22.58
N GLY A 50 3.62 -10.51 22.17
CA GLY A 50 2.17 -10.29 22.27
C GLY A 50 1.74 -8.97 22.89
N LYS A 51 2.67 -8.12 23.36
CA LYS A 51 2.36 -6.70 23.48
C LYS A 51 2.26 -6.13 22.07
N ILE A 52 1.05 -6.11 21.53
CA ILE A 52 0.72 -5.27 20.39
C ILE A 52 1.08 -3.85 20.82
N GLY A 53 2.17 -3.31 20.28
CA GLY A 53 2.49 -1.91 20.48
C GLY A 53 1.29 -1.10 20.00
N ILE A 54 0.62 -0.40 20.91
CA ILE A 54 -0.31 0.64 20.50
C ILE A 54 0.54 1.60 19.68
N TYR A 55 0.18 1.77 18.41
CA TYR A 55 0.89 2.61 17.47
C TYR A 55 1.20 3.95 18.12
N SER A 56 2.48 4.20 18.39
CA SER A 56 2.94 5.53 18.76
C SER A 56 2.89 6.37 17.47
N ASN A 57 2.17 7.49 17.50
CA ASN A 57 2.17 8.47 16.42
C ASN A 57 3.50 9.23 16.31
N SER A 58 4.54 8.86 17.08
CA SER A 58 5.87 9.42 16.90
C SER A 58 6.56 8.77 15.70
N PRO A 59 7.03 9.54 14.72
CA PRO A 59 7.82 8.99 13.62
C PRO A 59 9.07 8.33 14.17
N ALA A 60 9.33 7.09 13.76
CA ALA A 60 10.59 6.42 14.03
C ALA A 60 11.73 7.25 13.42
N GLN A 61 12.69 7.66 14.25
CA GLN A 61 13.94 8.26 13.79
C GLN A 61 14.74 7.17 13.07
N SER A 62 14.56 7.08 11.75
CA SER A 62 15.36 6.20 10.90
C SER A 62 16.66 6.90 10.54
N SER A 63 17.70 6.70 11.35
CA SER A 63 19.09 6.86 10.90
C SER A 63 19.44 5.63 10.04
N GLY A 64 19.26 5.77 8.73
CA GLY A 64 19.50 4.69 7.78
C GLY A 64 19.46 5.22 6.36
N GLN A 65 20.60 5.73 5.91
CA GLN A 65 20.85 6.21 4.57
C GLN A 65 20.72 5.06 3.55
N LEU A 66 19.70 5.12 2.70
CA LEU A 66 19.75 4.54 1.36
C LEU A 66 19.61 5.68 0.35
N SER A 67 20.71 5.92 -0.35
CA SER A 67 20.76 6.79 -1.52
C SER A 67 19.90 6.18 -2.63
N ASN A 68 18.64 6.60 -2.72
CA ASN A 68 17.86 6.40 -3.93
C ASN A 68 18.25 7.50 -4.92
N THR A 69 19.28 7.24 -5.73
CA THR A 69 19.47 7.94 -7.00
C THR A 69 18.29 7.62 -7.91
N SER A 70 17.22 8.40 -7.78
CA SER A 70 16.19 8.48 -8.80
C SER A 70 16.74 9.36 -9.92
N THR A 71 17.43 8.73 -10.88
CA THR A 71 17.70 9.34 -12.17
C THR A 71 16.35 9.59 -12.84
N ALA A 72 15.80 10.79 -12.65
CA ALA A 72 14.82 11.34 -13.56
C ALA A 72 15.48 11.37 -14.95
N PRO A 73 14.86 10.84 -16.01
CA PRO A 73 15.34 11.07 -17.36
C PRO A 73 15.36 12.59 -17.58
N GLN A 74 16.56 13.15 -17.72
CA GLN A 74 16.71 14.50 -18.25
C GLN A 74 16.12 14.49 -19.66
N GLU A 75 15.12 15.35 -19.86
CA GLU A 75 14.61 15.68 -21.17
C GLU A 75 15.75 16.28 -22.00
N PRO A 76 16.14 15.70 -23.15
CA PRO A 76 17.10 16.33 -24.03
C PRO A 76 16.47 17.57 -24.65
N PRO A 77 17.24 18.65 -24.88
CA PRO A 77 16.75 19.82 -25.60
C PRO A 77 16.49 19.40 -27.04
N HIS A 78 15.23 19.30 -27.45
CA HIS A 78 14.88 19.01 -28.83
C HIS A 78 15.23 20.22 -29.72
N PRO A 79 16.00 20.02 -30.81
CA PRO A 79 16.28 21.07 -31.76
C PRO A 79 15.00 21.40 -32.55
N GLN A 80 14.70 22.68 -32.62
CA GLN A 80 13.59 23.23 -33.39
C GLN A 80 13.86 22.98 -34.89
N GLY A 81 13.16 22.01 -35.49
CA GLY A 81 13.35 21.67 -36.89
C GLY A 81 12.31 20.70 -37.45
N SER A 82 11.17 21.24 -37.90
CA SER A 82 10.32 20.70 -38.98
C SER A 82 10.08 19.17 -39.03
N GLN A 83 9.38 18.60 -38.03
CA GLN A 83 8.88 17.19 -38.04
C GLN A 83 7.51 17.03 -37.34
N GLY A 84 6.57 17.95 -37.58
CA GLY A 84 5.30 18.06 -36.83
C GLY A 84 4.24 16.95 -37.03
N THR A 85 4.57 15.77 -37.54
CA THR A 85 3.59 14.67 -37.72
C THR A 85 4.06 13.35 -37.12
N GLN A 86 5.33 13.00 -37.30
CA GLN A 86 5.87 11.74 -36.80
C GLN A 86 6.11 11.79 -35.28
N GLU A 87 6.57 12.92 -34.75
CA GLU A 87 6.70 13.12 -33.29
C GLU A 87 5.33 13.09 -32.60
N ASP A 88 4.30 13.68 -33.21
CA ASP A 88 2.96 13.73 -32.62
C ASP A 88 2.27 12.37 -32.65
N GLN A 89 2.48 11.58 -33.70
CA GLN A 89 2.03 10.19 -33.74
C GLN A 89 2.74 9.32 -32.68
N ALA A 90 4.04 9.56 -32.45
CA ALA A 90 4.78 8.87 -31.39
C ALA A 90 4.26 9.23 -29.99
N LYS A 91 3.98 10.52 -29.74
CA LYS A 91 3.38 10.99 -28.48
C LYS A 91 2.00 10.38 -28.23
N LEU A 92 1.15 10.30 -29.26
CA LEU A 92 -0.17 9.66 -29.17
C LEU A 92 -0.06 8.17 -28.83
N LYS A 93 0.82 7.44 -29.52
CA LYS A 93 1.03 6.01 -29.24
C LYS A 93 1.53 5.78 -27.81
N ALA A 94 2.46 6.60 -27.33
CA ALA A 94 2.95 6.53 -25.97
C ALA A 94 1.85 6.82 -24.93
N ALA A 95 1.00 7.83 -25.18
CA ALA A 95 -0.13 8.15 -24.30
C ALA A 95 -1.18 7.02 -24.24
N GLN A 96 -1.44 6.36 -25.37
CA GLN A 96 -2.34 5.20 -25.41
C GLN A 96 -1.78 4.03 -24.59
N GLN A 97 -0.48 3.73 -24.74
CA GLN A 97 0.18 2.68 -23.97
C GLN A 97 0.17 2.98 -22.45
N GLU A 98 0.38 4.25 -22.07
CA GLU A 98 0.29 4.68 -20.67
C GLU A 98 -1.11 4.47 -20.09
N LEU A 99 -2.15 4.81 -20.86
CA LEU A 99 -3.55 4.58 -20.47
C LEU A 99 -3.86 3.09 -20.29
N ASP A 100 -3.43 2.25 -21.22
CA ASP A 100 -3.67 0.81 -21.15
C ASP A 100 -2.93 0.17 -19.96
N ALA A 101 -1.69 0.61 -19.69
CA ALA A 101 -0.93 0.18 -18.53
C ALA A 101 -1.60 0.61 -17.21
N ALA A 102 -2.10 1.85 -17.12
CA ALA A 102 -2.81 2.34 -15.94
C ALA A 102 -4.10 1.56 -15.67
N LYS A 103 -4.89 1.27 -16.72
CA LYS A 103 -6.12 0.46 -16.61
C LYS A 103 -5.82 -0.96 -16.14
N LYS A 104 -4.78 -1.58 -16.69
CA LYS A 104 -4.33 -2.91 -16.25
C LYS A 104 -3.90 -2.90 -14.79
N ALA A 105 -3.09 -1.92 -14.38
CA ALA A 105 -2.66 -1.78 -12.99
C ALA A 105 -3.83 -1.58 -12.02
N LEU A 106 -4.86 -0.82 -12.42
CA LEU A 106 -6.09 -0.67 -11.63
C LEU A 106 -6.85 -2.00 -11.50
N ALA A 107 -7.01 -2.75 -12.60
CA ALA A 107 -7.69 -4.04 -12.59
C ALA A 107 -6.98 -5.06 -11.69
N GLU A 108 -5.66 -5.21 -11.86
CA GLU A 108 -4.82 -6.08 -11.03
C GLU A 108 -4.83 -5.61 -9.56
N GLY A 109 -4.76 -4.30 -9.35
CA GLY A 109 -4.81 -3.68 -8.03
C GLY A 109 -6.12 -3.94 -7.29
N ARG A 110 -7.26 -4.03 -8.00
CA ARG A 110 -8.56 -4.37 -7.40
C ARG A 110 -8.68 -5.87 -7.08
N GLN A 111 -8.03 -6.74 -7.86
CA GLN A 111 -8.08 -8.19 -7.66
C GLN A 111 -7.20 -8.64 -6.48
N ILE A 112 -6.09 -7.96 -6.22
CA ILE A 112 -5.11 -8.34 -5.19
C ILE A 112 -5.30 -7.47 -3.95
N ARG A 113 -5.60 -8.11 -2.81
CA ARG A 113 -5.47 -7.49 -1.49
C ARG A 113 -4.16 -7.90 -0.87
N TYR A 114 -3.22 -6.96 -0.72
CA TYR A 114 -1.91 -7.29 -0.19
C TYR A 114 -1.96 -7.51 1.33
N GLY A 115 -1.13 -8.41 1.84
CA GLY A 115 -1.10 -8.76 3.27
C GLY A 115 -0.74 -7.60 4.21
N HIS A 116 -0.08 -6.54 3.71
CA HIS A 116 0.19 -5.30 4.46
C HIS A 116 -0.99 -4.32 4.49
N GLU A 117 -2.04 -4.57 3.69
CA GLU A 117 -3.27 -3.77 3.59
C GLU A 117 -4.40 -4.37 4.43
N ARG A 118 -4.07 -4.95 5.58
CA ARG A 118 -5.08 -5.45 6.53
C ARG A 118 -6.05 -4.34 6.94
N ASN A 119 -5.60 -3.08 6.96
CA ASN A 119 -6.44 -1.91 7.11
C ASN A 119 -7.13 -1.55 5.78
N TYR A 120 -8.46 -1.55 5.78
CA TYR A 120 -9.28 -1.23 4.60
C TYR A 120 -8.98 0.15 4.00
N VAL A 121 -8.60 1.14 4.82
CA VAL A 121 -8.25 2.49 4.38
C VAL A 121 -7.02 2.46 3.45
N ARG A 122 -6.01 1.62 3.74
CA ARG A 122 -4.82 1.52 2.89
C ARG A 122 -5.14 0.95 1.50
N TYR A 123 -6.04 -0.03 1.46
CA TYR A 123 -6.56 -0.54 0.20
C TYR A 123 -7.27 0.57 -0.58
N GLN A 124 -8.17 1.33 0.07
CA GLN A 124 -8.87 2.44 -0.57
C GLN A 124 -7.91 3.51 -1.10
N GLU A 125 -6.91 3.92 -0.31
CA GLU A 125 -5.88 4.88 -0.73
C GLU A 125 -5.11 4.40 -1.96
N ARG A 126 -4.75 3.11 -2.03
CA ARG A 126 -4.07 2.55 -3.19
C ARG A 126 -4.97 2.50 -4.41
N ILE A 127 -6.22 2.05 -4.26
CA ILE A 127 -7.18 2.02 -5.37
C ILE A 127 -7.42 3.43 -5.91
N GLN A 128 -7.61 4.42 -5.03
CA GLN A 128 -7.78 5.81 -5.43
C GLN A 128 -6.60 6.31 -6.26
N LYS A 129 -5.36 6.04 -5.83
CA LYS A 129 -4.15 6.41 -6.61
C LYS A 129 -4.12 5.77 -8.00
N LEU A 130 -4.59 4.53 -8.14
CA LEU A 130 -4.67 3.85 -9.43
C LEU A 130 -5.77 4.45 -10.31
N GLU A 131 -6.91 4.83 -9.74
CA GLU A 131 -7.98 5.53 -10.45
C GLU A 131 -7.53 6.91 -10.94
N ASP A 132 -6.85 7.67 -10.07
CA ASP A 132 -6.28 8.98 -10.43
C ASP A 132 -5.25 8.87 -11.56
N ALA A 133 -4.44 7.80 -11.56
CA ALA A 133 -3.48 7.52 -12.63
C ALA A 133 -4.17 7.25 -13.97
N VAL A 134 -5.26 6.47 -13.98
CA VAL A 134 -6.08 6.25 -15.18
C VAL A 134 -6.66 7.57 -15.68
N GLN A 135 -7.22 8.39 -14.78
CA GLN A 135 -7.80 9.67 -15.15
C GLN A 135 -6.75 10.62 -15.75
N LYS A 136 -5.56 10.67 -15.16
CA LYS A 136 -4.43 11.47 -15.67
C LYS A 136 -4.00 11.01 -17.06
N ALA A 137 -3.85 9.70 -17.27
CA ALA A 137 -3.48 9.14 -18.57
C ALA A 137 -4.54 9.42 -19.65
N GLN A 138 -5.83 9.32 -19.28
CA GLN A 138 -6.93 9.65 -20.18
C GLN A 138 -6.93 11.13 -20.57
N ASN A 139 -6.74 12.02 -19.61
CA ASN A 139 -6.66 13.47 -19.87
C ASN A 139 -5.49 13.81 -20.79
N LYS A 140 -4.33 13.17 -20.59
CA LYS A 140 -3.16 13.34 -21.47
C LYS A 140 -3.47 12.94 -22.91
N LEU A 141 -4.11 11.78 -23.11
CA LEU A 141 -4.50 11.31 -24.45
C LEU A 141 -5.52 12.24 -25.11
N ASN A 142 -6.53 12.68 -24.35
CA ASN A 142 -7.54 13.62 -24.85
C ASN A 142 -6.91 14.96 -25.26
N GLY A 143 -5.96 15.47 -24.48
CA GLY A 143 -5.24 16.71 -24.80
C GLY A 143 -4.44 16.62 -26.10
N LEU A 144 -3.79 15.48 -26.35
CA LEU A 144 -3.06 15.24 -27.60
C LEU A 144 -4.00 15.12 -28.81
N ASN A 145 -5.14 14.43 -28.67
CA ASN A 145 -6.15 14.34 -29.73
C ASN A 145 -6.78 15.71 -30.05
N GLY A 146 -7.09 16.51 -29.04
CA GLY A 146 -7.63 17.86 -29.24
C GLY A 146 -6.62 18.81 -29.90
N ALA A 147 -5.33 18.62 -29.66
CA ALA A 147 -4.27 19.39 -30.31
C ALA A 147 -4.08 19.01 -31.79
N SER A 148 -4.26 17.73 -32.15
CA SER A 148 -4.21 17.30 -33.56
C SER A 148 -5.38 17.82 -34.39
N ASP A 149 -6.57 17.94 -33.81
CA ASP A 149 -7.76 18.45 -34.51
C ASP A 149 -7.66 19.96 -34.80
N GLY A 150 -6.99 20.72 -33.93
CA GLY A 150 -6.81 22.17 -34.08
C GLY A 150 -5.81 22.60 -35.15
N HIS A 151 -4.87 21.73 -35.55
CA HIS A 151 -3.83 22.06 -36.54
C HIS A 151 -4.28 21.93 -38.00
N SER A 152 -5.47 21.36 -38.27
CA SER A 152 -5.92 21.06 -39.63
C SER A 152 -6.75 22.18 -40.31
N SER A 153 -6.98 23.33 -39.66
CA SER A 153 -7.90 24.38 -40.15
C SER A 153 -7.21 25.64 -40.74
N ALA A 154 -5.89 25.78 -40.65
CA ALA A 154 -5.19 26.95 -41.17
C ALA A 154 -4.56 26.70 -42.56
N ARG A 155 -5.39 26.54 -43.60
CA ARG A 155 -4.93 26.64 -45.00
C ARG A 155 -5.19 28.08 -45.49
N PRO A 156 -4.17 28.95 -45.62
CA PRO A 156 -4.39 30.29 -46.15
C PRO A 156 -4.82 30.21 -47.63
N PRO A 157 -5.67 31.13 -48.10
CA PRO A 157 -6.05 31.21 -49.51
C PRO A 157 -4.80 31.49 -50.33
N GLN A 158 -4.53 30.61 -51.29
CA GLN A 158 -3.54 30.86 -52.35
C GLN A 158 -4.19 31.84 -53.31
N TYR A 159 -3.62 33.04 -53.41
CA TYR A 159 -3.95 34.05 -54.42
C TYR A 159 -3.19 33.77 -55.72
#